data_AF-A0A6L8T8P1-F1
#
_entry.id   AF-A0A6L8T8P1-F1
#
_cell.length_a   1.000
_cell.length_b   1.000
_cell.length_c   1.000
_cell.angle_alpha   90.00
_cell.angle_beta   90.00
_cell.angle_gamma   90.00
#
_symmetry.space_group_name_H-M   'P 1'
#
loop_
_entity.id
_entity.type
_entity.pdbx_description
1 polymer ?
#
loop_
_entity_poly.entity_id
_entity_poly.type
_entity_poly.pdbx_seq_one_letter_code
_entity_poly.pdbx_strand_id
1 'polypeptide(L)'
;MHDYNTILGVIELRLSKVSYDSVQKRYRIGRSGIALIMNRYKDSGLSLDDLRQMPASKVVDLIYPKENLRHKDIPLPDFEKIHEQMIQMGKHADLSFL
;
A
#
# COMPACT_ATOMS: atom_id res chain seq x y z
N MET A 1 10.80 -3.50 4.41
CA MET A 1 9.80 -2.81 5.24
C MET A 1 10.48 -1.61 5.88
N HIS A 2 9.86 -0.44 5.91
CA HIS A 2 10.48 0.76 6.48
C HIS A 2 10.36 0.75 8.01
N ASP A 3 11.35 1.31 8.70
CA ASP A 3 11.36 1.39 10.16
C ASP A 3 10.51 2.57 10.67
N TYR A 4 10.23 2.56 11.97
CA TYR A 4 9.41 3.59 12.63
C TYR A 4 9.94 5.02 12.41
N ASN A 5 11.27 5.21 12.54
CA ASN A 5 11.89 6.52 12.41
C ASN A 5 11.76 7.10 11.00
N THR A 6 11.94 6.28 9.96
CA THR A 6 11.77 6.80 8.60
C THR A 6 10.30 7.00 8.25
N ILE A 7 9.37 6.19 8.78
CA ILE A 7 7.93 6.43 8.61
C ILE A 7 7.55 7.81 9.18
N LEU A 8 7.90 8.08 10.44
CA LEU A 8 7.59 9.36 11.06
C LEU A 8 8.25 10.53 10.33
N GLY A 9 9.54 10.40 10.00
CA GLY A 9 10.29 11.44 9.32
C GLY A 9 9.73 11.74 7.92
N VAL A 10 9.28 10.72 7.19
CA VAL A 10 8.60 10.91 5.91
C VAL A 10 7.29 11.68 6.09
N ILE A 11 6.45 11.30 7.06
CA ILE A 11 5.17 11.96 7.33
C ILE A 11 5.40 13.43 7.72
N GLU A 12 6.31 13.68 8.65
CA GLU A 12 6.64 15.03 9.14
C GLU A 12 7.09 15.97 8.02
N LEU A 13 8.00 15.50 7.15
CA LEU A 13 8.47 16.29 6.01
C LEU A 13 7.38 16.53 4.98
N ARG A 14 6.52 15.52 4.71
CA ARG A 14 5.44 15.66 3.75
C ARG A 14 4.32 16.57 4.26
N LEU A 15 4.02 16.56 5.57
CA LEU A 15 3.12 17.54 6.21
C LEU A 15 3.70 18.96 6.13
N SER A 16 5.02 19.10 6.28
CA SER A 16 5.75 20.35 6.07
C SER A 16 5.90 20.75 4.59
N LYS A 17 5.21 20.07 3.67
CA LYS A 17 5.21 20.30 2.21
C LYS A 17 6.59 20.17 1.52
N VAL A 18 7.55 19.49 2.14
CA VAL A 18 8.86 19.21 1.53
C VAL A 18 8.71 18.29 0.32
N SER A 19 9.38 18.59 -0.79
CA SER A 19 9.23 17.86 -2.06
C SER A 19 9.56 16.35 -1.92
N TYR A 20 8.89 15.53 -2.74
CA TYR A 20 9.15 14.08 -2.78
C TYR A 20 10.61 13.75 -3.07
N ASP A 21 11.27 14.55 -3.92
CA ASP A 21 12.66 14.30 -4.30
C ASP A 21 13.63 14.51 -3.13
N SER A 22 13.37 15.53 -2.31
CA SER A 22 14.15 15.77 -1.08
C SER A 22 13.96 14.66 -0.05
N VAL A 23 12.71 14.20 0.13
CA VAL A 23 12.40 13.08 1.04
C VAL A 23 13.04 11.78 0.55
N GLN A 24 12.96 11.50 -0.75
CA GLN A 24 13.58 10.33 -1.39
C GLN A 24 15.09 10.32 -1.19
N LYS A 25 15.77 11.46 -1.40
CA LYS A 25 17.22 11.57 -1.19
C LYS A 25 17.60 11.36 0.28
N ARG A 26 16.83 11.93 1.22
CA ARG A 26 17.12 11.86 2.66
C ARG A 26 16.99 10.44 3.22
N TYR A 27 15.91 9.75 2.90
CA TYR A 27 15.63 8.42 3.45
C TYR A 27 15.99 7.25 2.53
N ARG A 28 16.43 7.54 1.30
CA ARG A 28 16.71 6.53 0.24
C ARG A 28 15.51 5.63 -0.04
N ILE A 29 14.31 6.21 -0.01
CA ILE A 29 13.02 5.54 -0.27
C ILE A 29 12.47 6.01 -1.61
N GLY A 30 12.04 5.07 -2.46
CA GLY A 30 11.40 5.42 -3.73
C GLY A 30 10.05 6.13 -3.57
N ARG A 31 9.62 6.87 -4.59
CA ARG A 31 8.32 7.59 -4.58
C ARG A 31 7.12 6.71 -4.22
N SER A 32 7.09 5.45 -4.66
CA SER A 32 6.02 4.49 -4.32
C SER A 32 5.95 4.21 -2.82
N GLY A 33 7.11 4.06 -2.15
CA GLY A 33 7.19 3.87 -0.72
C GLY A 33 6.69 5.10 0.05
N ILE A 34 7.06 6.31 -0.39
CA ILE A 34 6.58 7.56 0.21
C ILE A 34 5.06 7.70 0.03
N ALA A 35 4.54 7.41 -1.17
CA ALA A 35 3.10 7.46 -1.44
C ALA A 35 2.32 6.46 -0.58
N LEU A 36 2.82 5.24 -0.44
CA LEU A 36 2.21 4.22 0.41
C LEU A 36 2.13 4.67 1.88
N ILE A 37 3.24 5.17 2.44
CA ILE A 37 3.27 5.69 3.83
C ILE A 37 2.23 6.80 4.00
N MET A 38 2.19 7.75 3.08
CA MET A 38 1.27 8.89 3.18
C MET A 38 -0.20 8.47 2.99
N ASN A 39 -0.50 7.51 2.11
CA ASN A 39 -1.86 7.02 1.93
C ASN A 39 -2.34 6.29 3.18
N ARG A 40 -1.54 5.36 3.73
CA ARG A 40 -1.88 4.63 4.97
C ARG A 40 -2.02 5.57 6.17
N TYR A 41 -1.16 6.59 6.26
CA TYR A 41 -1.30 7.64 7.27
C TYR A 41 -2.64 8.39 7.14
N LYS A 42 -3.02 8.81 5.93
CA LYS A 42 -4.30 9.48 5.69
C LYS A 42 -5.49 8.58 6.01
N ASP A 43 -5.44 7.32 5.57
CA ASP A 43 -6.49 6.34 5.81
C ASP A 43 -6.67 6.04 7.31
N SER A 44 -5.60 6.17 8.10
CA SER A 44 -5.67 5.96 9.56
C SER A 44 -6.47 7.03 10.30
N GLY A 45 -6.59 8.25 9.74
CA GLY A 45 -7.23 9.38 10.42
C GLY A 45 -6.50 9.91 11.67
N LEU A 46 -5.32 9.37 12.00
CA LEU A 46 -4.53 9.75 13.17
C LEU A 46 -3.70 11.01 12.91
N SER A 47 -3.42 11.77 13.97
CA SER A 47 -2.45 12.86 13.91
C SER A 47 -1.01 12.35 14.01
N LEU A 48 -0.05 13.21 13.63
CA LEU A 48 1.37 12.90 13.79
C LEU A 48 1.75 12.68 15.27
N ASP A 49 1.11 13.40 16.19
CA ASP A 49 1.38 13.27 17.62
C ASP A 49 0.79 11.98 18.21
N ASP A 50 -0.36 11.52 17.70
CA ASP A 50 -0.90 10.19 18.06
C ASP A 50 0.09 9.09 17.65
N LEU A 51 0.64 9.16 16.44
CA LEU A 51 1.66 8.21 15.98
C LEU A 51 2.91 8.21 16.86
N ARG A 52 3.32 9.35 17.40
CA ARG A 52 4.48 9.45 18.31
C ARG A 52 4.23 8.82 19.68
N GLN A 53 2.98 8.80 20.13
CA GLN A 53 2.57 8.19 21.40
C GLN A 53 2.37 6.67 21.27
N MET A 54 2.16 6.17 20.04
CA MET A 54 2.01 4.76 19.78
C MET A 54 3.35 4.00 19.88
N PRO A 55 3.32 2.71 20.26
CA PRO A 55 4.50 1.88 20.19
C PRO A 55 4.93 1.68 18.74
N ALA A 56 6.24 1.68 18.50
CA ALA A 56 6.83 1.57 17.16
C ALA A 56 6.29 0.38 16.35
N SER A 57 6.04 -0.76 16.99
CA SER A 57 5.45 -1.94 16.36
C SER A 57 4.08 -1.67 15.77
N LYS A 58 3.19 -0.97 16.50
CA LYS A 58 1.85 -0.65 16.01
C LYS A 58 1.89 0.34 14.86
N VAL A 59 2.80 1.31 14.87
CA VAL A 59 2.95 2.26 13.75
C VAL A 59 3.46 1.55 12.51
N VAL A 60 4.43 0.64 12.68
CA VAL A 60 4.91 -0.19 11.57
C VAL A 60 3.79 -1.10 11.03
N ASP A 61 3.04 -1.77 11.91
CA ASP A 61 1.92 -2.64 11.53
C ASP A 61 0.76 -1.86 10.89
N LEU A 62 0.53 -0.60 11.27
CA LEU A 62 -0.46 0.29 10.64
C LEU A 62 -0.10 0.58 9.17
N ILE A 63 1.17 0.82 8.89
CA ILE A 63 1.64 1.11 7.53
C ILE A 63 1.85 -0.17 6.72
N TYR A 64 2.33 -1.24 7.37
CA TYR A 64 2.67 -2.53 6.80
C TYR A 64 1.96 -3.66 7.57
N PRO A 65 0.63 -3.81 7.41
CA PRO A 65 -0.11 -4.86 8.10
C PRO A 65 0.42 -6.24 7.70
N LYS A 66 0.63 -7.10 8.70
CA LYS A 66 1.15 -8.48 8.49
C LYS A 66 0.16 -9.37 7.76
N GLU A 67 -1.12 -9.14 7.96
CA GLU A 67 -2.14 -9.75 7.12
C GLU A 67 -2.18 -8.98 5.79
N ASN A 68 -1.83 -9.66 4.70
CA ASN A 68 -2.19 -9.20 3.37
C ASN A 68 -3.71 -9.00 3.37
N LEU A 69 -4.16 -7.75 3.31
CA LEU A 69 -5.55 -7.34 3.08
C LEU A 69 -5.97 -7.78 1.66
N ARG A 70 -5.89 -9.07 1.36
CA ARG A 70 -6.70 -9.65 0.29
C ARG A 70 -8.13 -9.43 0.74
N HIS A 71 -8.94 -8.85 -0.14
CA HIS A 71 -10.38 -8.79 0.05
C HIS A 71 -10.85 -10.23 0.26
N LYS A 72 -11.08 -10.62 1.52
CA LYS A 72 -11.48 -11.98 1.89
C LYS A 72 -12.86 -12.32 1.31
N ASP A 73 -13.60 -11.29 0.89
CA ASP A 73 -14.96 -11.37 0.37
C ASP A 73 -15.04 -11.48 -1.15
N ILE A 74 -13.92 -11.46 -1.89
CA ILE A 74 -13.94 -11.77 -3.32
C ILE A 74 -13.93 -13.30 -3.43
N PRO A 75 -15.05 -13.93 -3.84
CA PRO A 75 -15.05 -15.36 -4.07
C PRO A 75 -13.99 -15.67 -5.12
N LEU A 76 -13.30 -16.80 -4.93
CA LEU A 76 -12.37 -17.29 -5.93
C LEU A 76 -13.12 -17.42 -7.27
N PRO A 77 -12.59 -16.89 -8.39
CA PRO A 77 -13.23 -17.05 -9.68
C PRO A 77 -13.43 -18.54 -9.99
N ASP A 78 -14.52 -18.85 -10.69
CA ASP A 78 -14.76 -20.20 -11.19
C ASP A 78 -13.78 -20.48 -12.34
N PHE A 79 -12.64 -21.06 -12.00
CA PHE A 79 -11.56 -21.31 -12.95
C PHE A 79 -11.94 -22.35 -14.02
N GLU A 80 -12.85 -23.28 -13.72
CA GLU A 80 -13.32 -24.25 -14.72
C GLU A 80 -14.11 -23.54 -15.81
N LYS A 81 -15.06 -22.68 -15.40
CA LYS A 81 -15.85 -21.88 -16.33
C LYS A 81 -14.99 -20.94 -17.18
N ILE A 82 -13.99 -20.28 -16.56
CA ILE A 82 -13.07 -19.38 -17.28
C ILE A 82 -12.24 -20.18 -18.31
N HIS A 83 -11.75 -21.36 -17.93
CA HIS A 83 -10.97 -22.22 -18.81
C HIS A 83 -11.78 -22.73 -20.00
N GLU A 84 -13.02 -23.16 -19.78
CA GLU A 84 -13.92 -23.55 -20.87
C GLU A 84 -14.21 -22.40 -21.82
N GLN A 85 -14.44 -21.19 -21.29
CA GLN A 85 -14.61 -19.98 -22.11
C GLN A 85 -13.37 -19.67 -22.93
N MET A 86 -12.16 -19.75 -22.35
CA MET A 86 -10.91 -19.56 -23.10
C MET A 86 -10.74 -20.58 -24.23
N ILE A 87 -11.09 -21.85 -23.99
CA ILE A 87 -11.04 -22.91 -25.01
C ILE A 87 -12.04 -22.64 -26.14
N GLN A 88 -13.26 -22.20 -25.81
CA GLN A 88 -14.29 -21.87 -26.80
C GLN A 88 -13.95 -20.63 -27.63
N MET A 89 -13.30 -19.62 -27.04
CA MET A 89 -12.92 -18.38 -27.72
C MET A 89 -11.69 -18.54 -28.65
N GLY A 90 -10.91 -19.61 -28.48
CA GLY A 90 -9.79 -19.95 -29.36
C GLY A 90 -8.73 -18.84 -29.44
N LYS A 91 -8.08 -18.68 -30.62
CA LYS A 91 -6.94 -17.76 -30.83
C LYS A 91 -7.24 -16.26 -30.65
N HIS A 92 -8.51 -15.88 -30.44
CA HIS A 92 -8.97 -14.50 -30.30
C HIS A 92 -9.68 -14.26 -28.96
N ALA A 93 -9.21 -14.90 -27.88
CA ALA A 93 -9.72 -14.63 -26.55
C ALA A 93 -9.43 -13.17 -26.14
N ASP A 94 -10.47 -12.34 -26.15
CA ASP A 94 -10.43 -11.00 -25.55
C ASP A 94 -10.65 -11.14 -24.03
N LEU A 95 -9.59 -10.89 -23.27
CA LEU A 95 -9.54 -11.04 -21.82
C LEU A 95 -9.99 -9.78 -21.08
N SER A 96 -10.49 -8.75 -21.79
CA SER A 96 -10.87 -7.46 -21.19
C SER A 96 -12.12 -7.50 -20.30
N PHE A 97 -12.88 -8.60 -20.31
CA PHE A 97 -14.14 -8.77 -19.58
C PHE A 97 -14.05 -9.70 -18.34
N LEU A 98 -12.85 -10.15 -17.96
CA LEU A 98 -12.59 -10.97 -16.76
C LEU A 98 -12.12 -10.13 -15.57
#